data_AF-A0A259PMB2-F1
#
_entry.id   AF-A0A259PMB2-F1
#
_cell.length_a   1.000
_cell.length_b   1.000
_cell.length_c   1.000
_cell.angle_alpha   90.00
_cell.angle_beta   90.00
_cell.angle_gamma   90.00
#
_symmetry.space_group_name_H-M   'P 1'
#
loop_
_entity.id
_entity.type
_entity.pdbx_description
1 polymer ?
#
loop_
_entity_poly.entity_id
_entity_poly.type
_entity_poly.pdbx_seq_one_letter_code
_entity_poly.pdbx_strand_id
1 'polypeptide(L)'
;MSTRNWRLTYALGMVLGAVAFTLLVNHGEGFVTHVPAWQLLVGGIIGGFGARMGGGCTSGHGICGLGSLQFPSLLAVITFLATAIGTAHLVRALGGF
;
A
#
# COMPACT_ATOMS: atom_id res chain seq x y z
N MET A 1 -18.69 17.84 10.07
CA MET A 1 -17.63 16.85 10.42
C MET A 1 -17.95 15.41 10.01
N SER A 2 -19.05 15.13 9.26
CA SER A 2 -19.47 13.76 8.91
C SER A 2 -18.73 13.10 7.73
N THR A 3 -18.08 13.88 6.85
CA THR A 3 -17.54 13.37 5.57
C THR A 3 -16.21 12.61 5.68
N ARG A 4 -15.53 12.69 6.83
CA ARG A 4 -14.21 12.07 7.05
C ARG A 4 -14.28 10.80 7.89
N ASN A 5 -15.38 10.59 8.63
CA ASN A 5 -15.54 9.45 9.53
C ASN A 5 -15.42 8.12 8.78
N TRP A 6 -16.02 7.98 7.60
CA TRP A 6 -15.95 6.74 6.83
C TRP A 6 -14.50 6.35 6.46
N ARG A 7 -13.62 7.34 6.19
CA ARG A 7 -12.20 7.07 5.88
C ARG A 7 -11.46 6.52 7.08
N LEU A 8 -11.76 7.05 8.27
CA LEU A 8 -11.20 6.56 9.53
C LEU A 8 -11.76 5.18 9.86
N THR A 9 -13.05 4.95 9.70
CA THR A 9 -13.67 3.63 9.91
C THR A 9 -13.08 2.59 8.96
N TYR A 10 -12.85 2.95 7.69
CA TYR A 10 -12.21 2.07 6.71
C TYR A 10 -10.75 1.77 7.07
N ALA A 11 -9.96 2.79 7.43
CA ALA A 11 -8.58 2.61 7.85
C ALA A 11 -8.48 1.74 9.12
N LEU A 12 -9.32 2.02 10.12
CA LEU A 12 -9.43 1.20 11.33
C LEU A 12 -9.86 -0.23 11.00
N GLY A 13 -10.82 -0.42 10.09
CA GLY A 13 -11.26 -1.73 9.63
C GLY A 13 -10.12 -2.54 9.00
N MET A 14 -9.27 -1.92 8.19
CA MET A 14 -8.09 -2.59 7.62
C MET A 14 -7.06 -2.98 8.70
N VAL A 15 -6.79 -2.09 9.65
CA VAL A 15 -5.86 -2.38 10.76
C VAL A 15 -6.40 -3.50 11.65
N LEU A 16 -7.67 -3.40 12.06
CA LEU A 16 -8.33 -4.43 12.87
C LEU A 16 -8.43 -5.75 12.13
N GLY A 17 -8.71 -5.74 10.81
CA GLY A 17 -8.71 -6.93 9.99
C GLY A 17 -7.35 -7.61 9.93
N ALA A 18 -6.27 -6.85 9.77
CA ALA A 18 -4.90 -7.38 9.82
C ALA A 18 -4.58 -7.99 11.19
N VAL A 19 -4.94 -7.30 12.28
CA VAL A 19 -4.75 -7.81 13.64
C VAL A 19 -5.55 -9.10 13.86
N ALA A 20 -6.83 -9.12 13.51
CA ALA A 20 -7.67 -10.31 13.62
C ALA A 20 -7.10 -11.48 12.81
N PHE A 21 -6.62 -11.24 11.59
CA PHE A 21 -5.98 -12.27 10.77
C PHE A 21 -4.71 -12.82 11.46
N THR A 22 -3.85 -11.95 11.99
CA THR A 22 -2.63 -12.41 12.70
C THR A 22 -2.94 -13.24 13.93
N LEU A 23 -3.98 -12.90 14.69
CA LEU A 23 -4.34 -13.60 15.92
C LEU A 23 -5.11 -14.90 15.65
N LEU A 24 -6.02 -14.90 14.67
CA LEU A 24 -6.93 -16.02 14.41
C LEU A 24 -6.35 -17.06 13.44
N VAL A 25 -5.59 -16.62 12.44
CA VAL A 25 -5.07 -17.48 11.37
C VAL A 25 -3.58 -17.73 11.52
N ASN A 26 -2.81 -16.68 11.84
CA ASN A 26 -1.35 -16.78 11.96
C ASN A 26 -0.89 -17.19 13.37
N HIS A 27 -1.82 -17.63 14.23
CA HIS A 27 -1.57 -18.07 15.61
C HIS A 27 -0.73 -17.10 16.46
N GLY A 28 -0.79 -15.80 16.16
CA GLY A 28 -0.01 -14.76 16.86
C GLY A 28 1.40 -14.53 16.32
N GLU A 29 1.85 -15.26 15.29
CA GLU A 29 3.10 -14.97 14.61
C GLU A 29 2.91 -13.80 13.65
N GLY A 30 3.41 -12.63 14.05
CA GLY A 30 3.43 -11.45 13.20
C GLY A 30 4.43 -11.62 12.06
N PHE A 31 4.09 -11.14 10.86
CA PHE A 31 5.03 -11.08 9.74
C PHE A 31 6.21 -10.16 10.09
N VAL A 32 7.30 -10.74 10.57
CA VAL A 32 8.56 -10.03 10.81
C VAL A 32 9.29 -9.88 9.49
N THR A 33 9.42 -8.64 9.03
CA THR A 33 10.28 -8.32 7.89
C THR A 33 11.71 -8.09 8.42
N HIS A 34 12.72 -8.64 7.76
CA HIS A 34 14.14 -8.36 8.05
C HIS A 34 14.58 -6.93 7.66
N VAL A 35 13.62 -6.06 7.33
CA VAL A 35 13.84 -4.69 6.88
C VAL A 35 13.91 -3.77 8.11
N PRO A 36 14.93 -2.91 8.23
CA PRO A 36 15.07 -2.02 9.36
C PRO A 36 13.93 -0.99 9.39
N ALA A 37 13.46 -0.64 10.60
CA ALA A 37 12.30 0.22 10.81
C ALA A 37 12.40 1.60 10.12
N TRP A 38 13.62 2.15 9.98
CA TRP A 38 13.82 3.44 9.31
C TRP A 38 13.48 3.37 7.82
N GLN A 39 13.75 2.26 7.14
CA GLN A 39 13.41 2.09 5.73
C GLN A 39 11.90 1.95 5.55
N LEU A 40 11.21 1.27 6.47
CA LEU A 40 9.75 1.18 6.48
C LEU A 40 9.13 2.56 6.68
N LEU A 41 9.67 3.36 7.61
CA LEU A 41 9.20 4.72 7.86
C LEU A 41 9.38 5.63 6.62
N VAL A 42 10.60 5.65 6.06
CA VAL A 42 10.90 6.47 4.88
C VAL A 42 10.08 6.01 3.67
N GLY A 43 9.99 4.70 3.43
CA GLY A 43 9.16 4.13 2.36
C GLY A 43 7.67 4.47 2.53
N GLY A 44 7.15 4.44 3.75
CA GLY A 44 5.78 4.84 4.07
C GLY A 44 5.50 6.31 3.78
N ILE A 45 6.42 7.21 4.15
CA ILE A 45 6.30 8.65 3.87
C ILE A 45 6.32 8.91 2.36
N ILE A 46 7.29 8.34 1.65
CA ILE A 46 7.43 8.51 0.19
C ILE A 46 6.21 7.96 -0.54
N GLY A 47 5.78 6.74 -0.20
CA GLY A 47 4.60 6.11 -0.79
C GLY A 47 3.32 6.88 -0.49
N GLY A 48 3.16 7.38 0.73
CA GLY A 48 2.00 8.20 1.12
C GLY A 48 1.97 9.55 0.38
N PHE A 49 3.11 10.22 0.27
CA PHE A 49 3.23 11.46 -0.50
C PHE A 49 2.96 11.23 -2.00
N GLY A 50 3.53 10.16 -2.57
CA GLY A 50 3.29 9.74 -3.95
C GLY A 50 1.82 9.43 -4.23
N ALA A 51 1.14 8.69 -3.36
CA ALA A 51 -0.29 8.42 -3.48
C ALA A 51 -1.13 9.69 -3.45
N ARG A 52 -0.74 10.71 -2.68
CA ARG A 52 -1.42 12.00 -2.66
C ARG A 52 -1.24 12.77 -3.97
N MET A 53 -0.03 12.78 -4.53
CA MET A 53 0.23 13.42 -5.83
C MET A 53 -0.48 12.72 -6.98
N GLY A 54 -0.57 11.39 -6.94
CA GLY A 54 -1.27 10.58 -7.95
C GLY A 54 -2.80 10.59 -7.82
N GLY A 55 -3.38 11.39 -6.93
CA GLY A 55 -4.84 11.46 -6.74
C GLY A 55 -5.44 10.21 -6.07
N GLY A 56 -4.63 9.27 -5.61
CA GLY A 56 -5.05 8.01 -4.98
C GLY A 56 -3.89 7.00 -4.88
N CYS A 57 -4.09 5.94 -4.11
CA CYS A 57 -3.15 4.82 -4.03
C CYS A 57 -3.41 3.78 -5.13
N THR A 58 -2.49 2.82 -5.29
CA THR A 58 -2.64 1.70 -6.23
C THR A 58 -3.89 0.86 -5.95
N SER A 59 -4.20 0.62 -4.68
CA SER A 59 -5.41 -0.11 -4.27
C SER A 59 -6.70 0.67 -4.62
N GLY A 60 -6.70 2.00 -4.51
CA GLY A 60 -7.86 2.83 -4.87
C GLY A 60 -8.11 2.87 -6.38
N HIS A 61 -7.06 3.08 -7.18
CA HIS A 61 -7.15 3.00 -8.64
C HIS A 61 -7.48 1.59 -9.12
N GLY A 62 -7.01 0.56 -8.42
CA GLY A 62 -7.30 -0.85 -8.71
C GLY A 62 -8.75 -1.24 -8.37
N ILE A 63 -9.15 -1.15 -7.11
CA ILE A 63 -10.47 -1.66 -6.65
C ILE A 63 -11.61 -0.88 -7.29
N CYS A 64 -11.62 0.45 -7.15
CA CYS A 64 -12.70 1.28 -7.66
C CYS A 64 -12.48 1.67 -9.13
N GLY A 65 -11.27 2.12 -9.49
CA GLY A 65 -10.99 2.68 -10.81
C GLY A 65 -10.92 1.66 -11.94
N LEU A 66 -10.42 0.45 -11.67
CA LEU A 66 -10.40 -0.65 -12.65
C LEU A 66 -11.76 -1.36 -12.67
N GLY A 67 -12.44 -1.44 -11.53
CA GLY A 67 -13.82 -1.93 -11.43
C GLY A 67 -14.83 -1.09 -12.22
N SER A 68 -14.58 0.22 -12.39
CA SER A 68 -15.36 1.12 -13.25
C SER A 68 -14.89 1.18 -14.71
N LEU A 69 -13.95 0.32 -15.12
CA LEU A 69 -13.36 0.25 -16.46
C LEU A 69 -12.79 1.60 -16.97
N GLN A 70 -12.17 2.39 -16.09
CA GLN A 70 -11.55 3.64 -16.49
C GLN A 70 -10.11 3.42 -16.99
N PHE A 71 -9.88 3.74 -18.28
CA PHE A 71 -8.54 3.70 -18.90
C PHE A 71 -7.45 4.48 -18.13
N PRO A 72 -7.70 5.69 -17.60
CA PRO A 72 -6.72 6.42 -16.81
C PRO A 72 -6.28 5.65 -15.55
N SER A 73 -7.22 4.97 -14.88
CA SER A 73 -6.94 4.17 -13.70
C SER A 73 -6.09 2.94 -14.03
N LEU A 74 -6.35 2.29 -15.18
CA LEU A 74 -5.51 1.19 -15.66
C LEU A 74 -4.07 1.65 -15.88
N LEU A 75 -3.88 2.81 -16.53
CA LEU A 75 -2.55 3.35 -16.78
C LEU A 75 -1.83 3.75 -15.47
N ALA A 76 -2.55 4.33 -14.52
CA ALA A 76 -2.02 4.63 -13.19
C ALA A 76 -1.55 3.35 -12.46
N VAL A 77 -2.34 2.26 -12.51
CA VAL A 77 -1.95 0.99 -11.88
C VAL A 77 -0.72 0.38 -12.57
N ILE A 78 -0.67 0.37 -13.90
CA ILE A 78 0.47 -0.16 -14.67
C ILE A 78 1.75 0.63 -14.34
N THR A 79 1.67 1.96 -14.32
CA THR A 79 2.84 2.80 -13.99
C THR A 79 3.31 2.58 -12.55
N PHE A 80 2.41 2.54 -11.57
CA PHE A 80 2.77 2.23 -10.19
C PHE A 80 3.44 0.86 -10.06
N LEU A 81 2.89 -0.19 -10.69
CA LEU A 81 3.49 -1.52 -10.64
C LEU A 81 4.85 -1.56 -11.35
N ALA A 82 4.97 -0.98 -12.54
CA ALA A 82 6.22 -0.97 -13.30
C ALA A 82 7.33 -0.26 -12.51
N THR A 83 7.03 0.90 -11.92
CA THR A 83 7.98 1.62 -11.06
C THR A 83 8.31 0.84 -9.79
N ALA A 84 7.34 0.22 -9.14
CA ALA A 84 7.58 -0.58 -7.94
C ALA A 84 8.47 -1.80 -8.23
N ILE A 85 8.20 -2.53 -9.30
CA ILE A 85 9.00 -3.69 -9.75
C ILE A 85 10.42 -3.22 -10.11
N GLY A 86 10.55 -2.16 -10.90
CA GLY A 86 11.86 -1.61 -11.26
C GLY A 86 12.67 -1.17 -10.04
N THR A 87 12.02 -0.49 -9.09
CA THR A 87 12.67 -0.06 -7.84
C THR A 87 13.09 -1.26 -6.99
N ALA A 88 12.25 -2.30 -6.90
CA ALA A 88 12.59 -3.52 -6.15
C ALA A 88 13.80 -4.23 -6.76
N HIS A 89 13.87 -4.37 -8.08
CA HIS A 89 15.03 -4.94 -8.77
C HIS A 89 16.27 -4.07 -8.62
N LEU A 90 16.13 -2.75 -8.67
CA LEU A 90 17.25 -1.82 -8.49
C LEU A 90 17.81 -1.90 -7.06
N VAL A 91 16.96 -1.85 -6.05
CA VAL A 91 17.36 -1.96 -4.64
C VAL A 91 18.06 -3.29 -4.40
N ARG A 92 17.50 -4.40 -4.92
CA ARG A 92 18.11 -5.73 -4.84
C ARG A 92 19.47 -5.79 -5.57
N ALA A 93 19.60 -5.15 -6.73
CA ALA A 93 20.86 -5.08 -7.47
C ALA A 93 21.95 -4.24 -6.76
N LEU A 94 21.54 -3.22 -5.99
CA LEU A 94 22.44 -2.38 -5.19
C LEU A 94 22.83 -3.03 -3.84
N GLY A 95 22.41 -4.27 -3.58
CA GLY A 95 22.69 -4.98 -2.33
C GLY A 95 21.72 -4.65 -1.19
N GLY A 96 20.59 -4.02 -1.50
CA GLY A 96 19.44 -3.92 -0.60
C GLY A 96 18.73 -5.27 -0.50
N PHE A 97 19.24 -6.10 0.41
CA PHE A 97 18.82 -7.47 0.75
C PHE A 97 19.04 -8.54 -0.34
#